data_AF-A0A8K1T817-F1
#
_entry.id   AF-A0A8K1T817-F1
#
_cell.length_a   1.000
_cell.length_b   1.000
_cell.length_c   1.000
_cell.angle_alpha   90.00
_cell.angle_beta   90.00
_cell.angle_gamma   90.00
#
_symmetry.space_group_name_H-M   'P 1'
#
loop_
_entity.id
_entity.type
_entity.pdbx_description
1 polymer ?
#
loop_
_entity_poly.entity_id
_entity_poly.type
_entity_poly.pdbx_seq_one_letter_code
_entity_poly.pdbx_strand_id
1 'polypeptide(L)'
;MLSLLSLGILMLLISSIMMLLANILSKKSFIDREKSSPFECGFDPMSSSRIMFSLRFFLIAVIFLIFDVEIALLFPLILIMNMSNLMVWFITTSFFILILLIGLYYEWNQGALNWAN
;
A
#
# COMPACT_ATOMS: atom_id res chain seq x y z
N MET A 1 13.72 12.16 -20.04
CA MET A 1 14.00 10.83 -19.45
C MET A 1 15.29 10.86 -18.62
N LEU A 2 16.43 11.26 -19.19
CA LEU A 2 17.69 11.39 -18.44
C LEU A 2 17.59 12.36 -17.25
N SER A 3 16.87 13.48 -17.40
CA SER A 3 16.59 14.46 -16.33
C SER A 3 15.74 13.90 -15.18
N LEU A 4 14.77 13.03 -15.48
CA LEU A 4 13.95 12.37 -14.47
C LEU A 4 14.75 11.34 -13.68
N LEU A 5 15.62 10.59 -14.37
CA LEU A 5 16.54 9.66 -13.74
C LEU A 5 17.55 10.39 -12.84
N SER A 6 18.11 11.52 -13.29
CA SER A 6 19.03 12.30 -12.46
C SER A 6 18.36 12.86 -11.20
N LEU A 7 17.09 13.29 -11.29
CA LEU A 7 16.33 13.75 -10.14
C LEU A 7 16.06 12.62 -9.14
N GLY A 8 15.64 11.43 -9.62
CA GLY A 8 15.42 10.27 -8.75
C GLY A 8 16.68 9.83 -8.01
N ILE A 9 17.82 9.82 -8.69
CA ILE A 9 19.13 9.51 -8.10
C ILE A 9 19.51 10.56 -7.04
N LEU A 10 19.28 11.84 -7.33
CA LEU A 10 19.57 12.92 -6.38
C LEU A 10 18.74 12.80 -5.09
N MET A 11 17.45 12.47 -5.19
CA MET A 11 16.59 12.26 -4.01
C MET A 11 17.06 11.08 -3.15
N LEU A 12 17.45 9.96 -3.77
CA LEU A 12 18.01 8.80 -3.07
C LEU A 12 19.33 9.14 -2.37
N LEU A 13 20.22 9.89 -3.04
CA LEU A 13 21.48 10.35 -2.46
C LEU A 13 21.25 11.23 -1.24
N ILE A 14 20.34 12.20 -1.31
CA ILE A 14 20.02 13.07 -0.17
C ILE A 14 19.50 12.24 1.01
N SER A 15 18.56 11.31 0.77
CA SER A 15 17.99 10.46 1.84
C SER A 15 19.06 9.58 2.52
N SER A 16 19.98 9.02 1.74
CA SER A 16 21.05 8.17 2.28
C SER A 16 22.11 8.98 3.04
N ILE A 17 22.48 10.17 2.56
CA ILE A 17 23.37 11.10 3.27
C ILE A 17 22.75 11.50 4.61
N MET A 18 21.46 11.86 4.63
CA MET A 18 20.77 12.23 5.87
C MET A 18 20.73 11.05 6.87
N MET A 19 20.48 9.83 6.39
CA MET A 19 20.50 8.64 7.24
C MET A 19 21.91 8.34 7.78
N LEU A 20 22.96 8.51 6.97
CA LEU A 20 24.35 8.33 7.41
C LEU A 20 24.75 9.38 8.44
N LEU A 21 24.41 10.66 8.20
CA LEU A 21 24.67 11.74 9.16
C LEU A 21 23.94 11.49 10.47
N ALA A 22 22.66 11.10 10.42
CA ALA A 22 21.90 10.75 11.62
C ALA A 22 22.55 9.59 12.40
N ASN A 23 23.00 8.54 11.70
CA ASN A 23 23.69 7.42 12.33
C ASN A 23 25.04 7.83 12.94
N ILE A 24 25.84 8.65 12.25
CA ILE A 24 27.14 9.11 12.77
C ILE A 24 26.96 10.01 14.00
N LEU A 25 25.99 10.94 13.96
CA LEU A 25 25.69 11.85 15.06
C LEU A 25 25.04 11.14 16.27
N SER A 26 24.18 10.15 16.02
CA SER A 26 23.40 9.44 17.04
C SER A 26 24.14 8.24 17.66
N LYS A 27 25.21 7.74 17.03
CA LYS A 27 25.91 6.54 17.50
C LYS A 27 26.57 6.78 18.86
N LYS A 28 25.92 6.26 19.91
CA LYS A 28 26.55 6.11 21.23
C LYS A 28 27.53 4.94 21.16
N SER A 29 28.77 5.17 21.61
CA SER A 29 29.88 4.20 21.54
C SER A 29 29.70 2.98 22.44
N PHE A 30 28.88 3.08 23.49
CA PHE A 30 28.68 1.99 24.45
C PHE A 30 27.46 1.14 24.08
N ILE A 31 27.72 -0.12 23.76
CA ILE A 31 26.73 -1.18 23.62
C ILE A 31 26.43 -1.69 25.03
N ASP A 32 25.36 -1.17 25.63
CA ASP A 32 24.83 -1.67 26.89
C ASP A 32 23.90 -2.85 26.62
N ARG A 33 24.05 -3.94 27.38
CA ARG A 33 23.18 -5.12 27.32
C ARG A 33 21.69 -4.72 27.46
N GLU A 34 21.40 -3.78 28.35
CA GLU A 34 20.04 -3.27 28.61
C GLU A 34 19.46 -2.43 27.46
N LYS A 35 20.29 -1.90 26.56
CA LYS A 35 19.80 -1.28 25.30
C LYS A 35 19.47 -2.32 24.24
N SER A 36 20.13 -3.49 24.30
CA SER A 36 19.91 -4.59 23.37
C SER A 36 18.83 -5.59 23.81
N SER A 37 18.28 -5.44 25.02
CA SER A 37 17.16 -6.24 25.53
C SER A 37 15.81 -5.70 25.04
N PRO A 38 14.78 -6.57 24.92
CA PRO A 38 13.43 -6.15 24.53
C PRO A 38 12.83 -5.16 25.53
N PHE A 39 12.19 -4.11 25.00
CA PHE A 39 11.57 -3.03 25.76
C PHE A 39 10.16 -3.41 26.23
N GLU A 40 10.05 -4.41 27.09
CA GLU A 40 8.78 -4.81 27.71
C GLU A 40 8.98 -5.00 29.21
N CYS A 41 8.92 -3.91 29.98
CA CYS A 41 8.80 -3.93 31.46
C CYS A 41 9.70 -4.95 32.23
N GLY A 42 10.86 -5.35 31.69
CA GLY A 42 11.77 -6.32 32.31
C GLY A 42 11.38 -7.81 32.16
N PHE A 43 10.43 -8.17 31.29
CA PHE A 43 10.10 -9.57 31.02
C PHE A 43 10.66 -10.02 29.66
N ASP A 44 11.31 -11.17 29.64
CA ASP A 44 11.65 -11.83 28.39
C ASP A 44 10.35 -12.31 27.70
N PRO A 45 10.22 -12.16 26.37
CA PRO A 45 9.00 -12.53 25.65
C PRO A 45 8.72 -14.03 25.83
N MET A 46 7.71 -14.34 26.65
CA MET A 46 7.37 -15.71 27.08
C MET A 46 6.57 -16.52 26.05
N SER A 47 6.33 -16.00 24.84
CA SER A 47 5.49 -16.69 23.86
C SER A 47 6.08 -16.67 22.46
N SER A 48 5.86 -17.77 21.73
CA SER A 48 6.20 -17.86 20.31
C SER A 48 5.43 -16.79 19.52
N SER A 49 6.10 -16.15 18.56
CA SER A 49 5.59 -15.07 17.70
C SER A 49 4.37 -15.42 16.81
N ARG A 50 3.76 -16.61 16.97
CA ARG A 50 2.50 -16.96 16.31
C ARG A 50 1.35 -16.23 17.01
N ILE A 51 1.21 -14.97 16.65
CA ILE A 51 0.04 -14.16 16.98
C ILE A 51 -1.14 -14.70 16.16
N MET A 52 -2.33 -14.76 16.76
CA MET A 52 -3.55 -15.13 16.04
C MET A 52 -3.76 -14.14 14.90
N PHE A 53 -3.77 -14.65 13.68
CA PHE A 53 -3.94 -13.83 12.50
C PHE A 53 -5.40 -13.42 12.36
N SER A 54 -5.66 -12.11 12.28
CA SER A 54 -7.01 -11.61 12.05
C SER A 54 -7.38 -11.78 10.57
N LEU A 55 -8.39 -12.58 10.30
CA LEU A 55 -8.95 -12.76 8.94
C LEU A 55 -9.44 -11.44 8.31
N ARG A 56 -9.79 -10.44 9.13
CA ARG A 56 -10.26 -9.14 8.65
C ARG A 56 -9.19 -8.37 7.88
N PHE A 57 -7.96 -8.25 8.41
CA PHE A 57 -6.87 -7.59 7.69
C PHE A 57 -6.48 -8.33 6.41
N PHE A 58 -6.62 -9.65 6.39
CA PHE A 58 -6.42 -10.44 5.17
C PHE A 58 -7.45 -10.11 4.09
N LEU A 59 -8.73 -10.10 4.45
CA LEU A 59 -9.80 -9.80 3.51
C LEU A 59 -9.63 -8.40 2.92
N ILE A 60 -9.26 -7.41 3.74
CA ILE A 60 -8.95 -6.05 3.26
C ILE A 60 -7.79 -6.06 2.26
N ALA A 61 -6.72 -6.82 2.53
CA ALA A 61 -5.58 -6.92 1.62
C ALA A 61 -5.95 -7.58 0.28
N VAL A 62 -6.79 -8.61 0.30
CA VAL A 62 -7.28 -9.28 -0.92
C VAL A 62 -8.18 -8.35 -1.73
N ILE A 63 -9.12 -7.67 -1.07
CA ILE A 63 -10.02 -6.69 -1.71
C ILE A 63 -9.22 -5.54 -2.33
N PHE A 64 -8.21 -5.02 -1.62
CA PHE A 64 -7.30 -4.00 -2.14
C PHE A 64 -6.58 -4.46 -3.42
N LEU A 65 -6.09 -5.70 -3.45
CA LEU A 65 -5.42 -6.25 -4.64
C LEU A 65 -6.36 -6.33 -5.84
N ILE A 66 -7.61 -6.79 -5.63
CA ILE A 66 -8.61 -6.86 -6.69
C ILE A 66 -8.94 -5.46 -7.22
N PHE A 67 -9.21 -4.49 -6.33
CA PHE A 67 -9.48 -3.11 -6.73
C PHE A 67 -8.30 -2.44 -7.45
N ASP A 68 -7.05 -2.74 -7.08
CA ASP A 68 -5.88 -2.20 -7.78
C ASP A 68 -5.83 -2.70 -9.24
N VAL A 69 -6.14 -3.98 -9.48
CA VAL A 69 -6.24 -4.54 -10.83
C VAL A 69 -7.39 -3.91 -11.62
N GLU A 70 -8.54 -3.69 -11.00
CA GLU A 70 -9.69 -3.03 -11.64
C GLU A 70 -9.38 -1.58 -12.05
N ILE A 71 -8.68 -0.83 -11.19
CA ILE A 71 -8.24 0.54 -11.51
C ILE A 71 -7.19 0.53 -12.63
N ALA A 72 -6.27 -0.43 -12.65
CA ALA A 72 -5.32 -0.58 -13.75
C ALA A 72 -6.03 -0.81 -15.10
N LEU A 73 -7.16 -1.55 -15.10
CA LEU A 73 -8.00 -1.75 -16.30
C LEU A 73 -8.72 -0.47 -16.75
N LEU A 74 -8.97 0.50 -15.86
CA LEU A 74 -9.56 1.79 -16.23
C LEU A 74 -8.57 2.71 -16.96
N PHE A 75 -7.27 2.60 -16.69
CA PHE A 75 -6.24 3.48 -17.27
C PHE A 75 -6.25 3.58 -18.82
N PRO A 76 -6.34 2.49 -19.60
CA PRO A 76 -6.38 2.57 -21.05
C PRO A 76 -7.62 3.28 -21.62
N LEU A 77 -8.71 3.41 -20.86
CA LEU A 77 -9.93 4.09 -21.34
C LEU A 77 -9.67 5.55 -21.70
N ILE A 78 -8.77 6.21 -20.97
CA ILE A 78 -8.38 7.61 -21.22
C ILE A 78 -7.70 7.76 -22.57
N LEU A 79 -6.86 6.78 -22.94
CA LEU A 79 -6.15 6.79 -24.23
C LEU A 79 -7.10 6.47 -25.39
N ILE A 80 -8.05 5.55 -25.19
CA ILE A 80 -8.99 5.10 -26.23
C ILE A 80 -10.04 6.18 -26.56
N MET A 81 -10.31 7.11 -25.64
CA MET A 81 -11.28 8.21 -25.84
C MET A 81 -10.99 9.01 -27.12
N ASN A 82 -9.71 9.28 -27.41
CA ASN A 82 -9.32 10.08 -28.58
C ASN A 82 -9.33 9.28 -29.89
N MET A 83 -9.29 7.95 -29.83
CA MET A 83 -9.14 7.06 -30.99
C MET A 83 -10.46 6.42 -31.45
N SER A 84 -11.48 6.44 -30.61
CA SER A 84 -12.75 5.73 -30.82
C SER A 84 -13.94 6.69 -30.96
N ASN A 85 -15.07 6.18 -31.42
CA ASN A 85 -16.30 6.97 -31.48
C ASN A 85 -16.79 7.28 -30.06
N LEU A 86 -16.97 8.57 -29.75
CA LEU A 86 -17.40 9.08 -28.43
C LEU A 86 -18.65 8.36 -27.90
N MET A 87 -19.63 8.06 -28.76
CA MET A 87 -20.87 7.41 -28.32
C MET A 87 -20.64 5.97 -27.84
N VAL A 88 -19.81 5.21 -28.57
CA VAL A 88 -19.45 3.83 -28.22
C VAL A 88 -18.57 3.80 -26.98
N TRP A 89 -17.62 4.72 -26.90
CA TRP A 89 -16.77 4.89 -25.73
C TRP A 89 -17.60 5.21 -24.48
N PHE A 90 -18.55 6.13 -24.56
CA PHE A 90 -19.40 6.50 -23.42
C PHE A 90 -20.27 5.33 -22.93
N ILE A 91 -20.88 4.57 -23.84
CA ILE A 91 -21.72 3.41 -23.46
C ILE A 91 -20.88 2.32 -22.80
N THR A 92 -19.73 1.98 -23.40
CA THR A 92 -18.86 0.90 -22.88
C THR A 92 -18.23 1.26 -21.54
N THR A 93 -17.74 2.50 -21.39
CA THR A 93 -17.16 2.99 -20.12
C THR A 93 -18.19 3.07 -19.00
N SER A 94 -19.37 3.63 -19.27
CA SER A 94 -20.44 3.70 -18.26
C SER A 94 -20.92 2.31 -17.82
N PHE A 95 -21.05 1.36 -18.76
CA PHE A 95 -21.39 -0.02 -18.45
C PHE A 95 -20.31 -0.69 -17.59
N PHE A 96 -19.03 -0.49 -17.92
CA PHE A 96 -17.91 -1.05 -17.15
C PHE A 96 -17.86 -0.50 -15.72
N ILE A 97 -17.99 0.82 -15.55
CA ILE A 97 -18.04 1.45 -14.22
C ILE A 97 -19.23 0.94 -13.40
N LEU A 98 -20.39 0.74 -14.03
CA LEU A 98 -21.58 0.23 -13.35
C LEU A 98 -21.36 -1.18 -12.81
N ILE A 99 -20.66 -2.06 -13.54
CA ILE A 99 -20.30 -3.40 -13.06
C ILE A 99 -19.41 -3.31 -11.81
N LEU A 100 -18.38 -2.45 -11.83
CA LEU A 100 -17.48 -2.26 -10.69
C LEU A 100 -18.24 -1.76 -9.44
N LEU A 101 -19.14 -0.79 -9.63
CA LEU A 101 -19.96 -0.27 -8.53
C LEU A 101 -20.88 -1.34 -7.93
N ILE A 102 -21.47 -2.21 -8.74
CA ILE A 102 -22.28 -3.33 -8.26
C ILE A 102 -21.44 -4.32 -7.47
N GLY A 103 -20.22 -4.63 -7.95
CA GLY A 103 -19.28 -5.50 -7.25
C GLY A 103 -18.94 -4.97 -5.84
N LEU A 104 -18.60 -3.68 -5.75
CA LEU A 104 -18.32 -3.02 -4.48
C LEU A 104 -19.54 -3.01 -3.54
N TYR A 105 -20.73 -2.75 -4.08
CA TYR A 105 -21.96 -2.79 -3.29
C TYR A 105 -22.26 -4.20 -2.75
N TYR A 106 -21.98 -5.23 -3.54
CA TYR A 106 -22.10 -6.62 -3.11
C TYR A 106 -21.14 -6.94 -1.97
N GLU A 107 -19.86 -6.56 -2.08
CA GLU A 107 -18.86 -6.77 -1.02
C GLU A 107 -19.22 -6.05 0.28
N TRP A 108 -19.79 -4.84 0.17
CA TRP A 108 -20.28 -4.10 1.32
C TRP A 108 -21.44 -4.82 2.00
N ASN A 109 -22.42 -5.29 1.23
CA ASN A 109 -23.56 -6.05 1.79
C ASN A 109 -23.12 -7.35 2.48
N GLN A 110 -22.01 -7.97 2.03
CA GLN A 110 -21.42 -9.15 2.69
C GLN A 110 -20.65 -8.81 3.98
N GLY A 111 -20.56 -7.53 4.34
CA GLY A 111 -19.92 -7.07 5.57
C GLY A 111 -18.40 -7.19 5.55
N ALA A 112 -17.78 -7.40 4.39
CA ALA A 112 -16.33 -7.46 4.26
C ALA A 112 -15.65 -6.13 4.61
N LEU A 113 -16.38 -5.02 4.41
CA LEU A 113 -15.96 -3.65 4.70
C LEU A 113 -16.40 -3.13 6.07
N ASN A 114 -17.17 -3.92 6.84
CA ASN A 114 -17.64 -3.49 8.15
C ASN A 114 -16.49 -3.57 9.15
N TRP A 115 -16.01 -2.41 9.60
CA TRP A 115 -15.09 -2.35 10.72
C TRP A 115 -15.88 -2.35 12.04
N ALA A 116 -15.49 -3.25 12.94
CA ALA A 116 -15.89 -3.38 14.35
C ALA A 116 -17.15 -2.63 14.79
N ASN A 117 -18.21 -3.40 15.08
CA ASN A 117 -18.99 -3.13 16.29
C ASN A 117 -18.24 -3.72 17.49
#